data_AF-A0A2N1WCV9-F1
#
_entry.id   AF-A0A2N1WCV9-F1
#
_cell.length_a   1.000
_cell.length_b   1.000
_cell.length_c   1.000
_cell.angle_alpha   90.00
_cell.angle_beta   90.00
_cell.angle_gamma   90.00
#
_symmetry.space_group_name_H-M   'P 1'
#
loop_
_entity.id
_entity.type
_entity.pdbx_description
1 polymer ?
#
loop_
_entity_poly.entity_id
_entity_poly.type
_entity_poly.pdbx_seq_one_letter_code
_entity_poly.pdbx_strand_id
1 'polypeptide(L)'
;MSRIEELIAELCPEGIRYEPLADIGEWYGGGTPSKSRPDYWKNGTIPWVSPKDMGRPIIDTTEDYITEAAVKGSATRLVPANSVAVVVRSSILDRILPTALIPVPAALNQDMKAVVARDGVMPGYIAHVLRSSGPAILRVARKTGGSVASIESSKLFSFRIPIPPLEIQREIVKVLDSFTQLEADLEAELEAELEARRRQYQYYRDALLSFDERMSGASKQASKQASKNNDPR
;
A
#
# COMPACT_ATOMS: atom_id res chain seq x y z
N MET A 1 26.39 -9.52 -17.52
CA MET A 1 26.24 -8.31 -16.69
C MET A 1 24.84 -7.78 -16.91
N SER A 2 24.19 -7.27 -15.88
CA SER A 2 22.90 -6.60 -16.01
C SER A 2 23.09 -5.22 -16.64
N ARG A 3 22.03 -4.66 -17.25
CA ARG A 3 22.05 -3.29 -17.78
C ARG A 3 22.44 -2.26 -16.72
N ILE A 4 22.06 -2.49 -15.46
CA ILE A 4 22.40 -1.62 -14.33
C ILE A 4 23.91 -1.67 -14.05
N GLU A 5 24.53 -2.84 -14.09
CA GLU A 5 25.99 -2.99 -13.90
C GLU A 5 26.78 -2.27 -14.99
N GLU A 6 26.34 -2.39 -16.25
CA GLU A 6 26.93 -1.66 -17.38
C GLU A 6 26.86 -0.15 -17.17
N LEU A 7 25.68 0.37 -16.83
CA LEU A 7 25.48 1.80 -16.59
C LEU A 7 26.28 2.31 -15.39
N ILE A 8 26.43 1.51 -14.33
CA ILE A 8 27.26 1.88 -13.18
C ILE A 8 28.73 1.97 -13.59
N ALA A 9 29.24 0.99 -14.35
CA ALA A 9 30.62 1.01 -14.82
C ALA A 9 30.90 2.21 -15.75
N GLU A 10 29.93 2.58 -16.58
CA GLU A 10 30.05 3.70 -17.52
C GLU A 10 29.90 5.08 -16.86
N LEU A 11 28.88 5.26 -16.02
CA LEU A 11 28.46 6.56 -15.52
C LEU A 11 28.96 6.86 -14.10
N CYS A 12 29.40 5.85 -13.35
CA CYS A 12 29.87 5.97 -11.99
C CYS A 12 31.25 5.30 -11.78
N PRO A 13 32.30 5.63 -12.57
CA PRO A 13 33.61 4.98 -12.46
C PRO A 13 34.27 5.19 -11.08
N GLU A 14 33.98 6.33 -10.44
CA GLU A 14 34.45 6.68 -9.08
C GLU A 14 33.48 6.23 -7.97
N GLY A 15 32.46 5.45 -8.32
CA GLY A 15 31.39 5.01 -7.42
C GLY A 15 30.19 5.95 -7.35
N ILE A 16 29.17 5.53 -6.58
CA ILE A 16 27.90 6.24 -6.43
C ILE A 16 27.97 7.18 -5.22
N ARG A 17 27.62 8.44 -5.41
CA ARG A 17 27.54 9.42 -4.33
C ARG A 17 26.37 9.09 -3.40
N TYR A 18 26.61 9.24 -2.10
CA TYR A 18 25.57 9.18 -1.07
C TYR A 18 25.21 10.58 -0.59
N GLU A 19 23.93 10.88 -0.51
CA GLU A 19 23.42 12.17 -0.04
C GLU A 19 22.43 11.99 1.13
N PRO A 20 22.39 12.92 2.10
CA PRO A 20 21.37 12.94 3.15
C PRO A 20 19.96 13.02 2.57
N LEU A 21 18.99 12.36 3.21
CA LEU A 21 17.57 12.47 2.86
C LEU A 21 17.07 13.92 2.91
N ALA A 22 17.66 14.77 3.74
CA ALA A 22 17.37 16.21 3.78
C ALA A 22 17.53 16.89 2.41
N ASP A 23 18.48 16.40 1.60
CA ASP A 23 18.94 17.11 0.41
C ASP A 23 18.26 16.61 -0.88
N ILE A 24 17.51 15.50 -0.85
CA ILE A 24 16.97 14.86 -2.06
C ILE A 24 15.74 15.58 -2.64
N GLY A 25 15.22 16.58 -1.93
CA GLY A 25 13.97 17.23 -2.29
C GLY A 25 13.42 18.10 -1.16
N GLU A 26 12.27 18.71 -1.43
CA GLU A 26 11.56 19.52 -0.45
C GLU A 26 10.64 18.63 0.40
N TRP A 27 10.80 18.70 1.72
CA TRP A 27 10.02 17.91 2.66
C TRP A 27 8.82 18.68 3.22
N TYR A 28 7.67 18.01 3.18
CA TYR A 28 6.40 18.48 3.69
C TYR A 28 6.02 17.67 4.93
N GLY A 29 5.60 18.36 5.98
CA GLY A 29 4.87 17.74 7.09
C GLY A 29 3.38 17.69 6.79
N GLY A 30 2.65 16.78 7.44
CA GLY A 30 1.19 16.79 7.39
C GLY A 30 0.54 17.58 8.53
N GLY A 31 -0.78 17.64 8.48
CA GLY A 31 -1.63 18.29 9.46
C GLY A 31 -3.05 17.71 9.39
N THR A 32 -3.77 17.78 10.50
CA THR A 32 -5.14 17.25 10.59
C THR A 32 -6.13 18.39 10.74
N PRO A 33 -7.06 18.59 9.79
CA PRO A 33 -8.14 19.53 9.96
C PRO A 33 -9.03 19.09 11.12
N SER A 34 -9.73 20.01 11.78
CA SER A 34 -10.64 19.63 12.84
C SER A 34 -11.73 18.68 12.31
N LYS A 35 -11.88 17.51 12.94
CA LYS A 35 -12.96 16.56 12.62
C LYS A 35 -14.34 17.05 13.05
N SER A 36 -14.40 18.02 13.96
CA SER A 36 -15.67 18.65 14.37
C SER A 36 -16.24 19.63 13.35
N ARG A 37 -15.53 19.90 12.25
CA ARG A 37 -15.95 20.80 11.18
C ARG A 37 -16.36 20.00 9.94
N PRO A 38 -17.66 19.70 9.75
CA PRO A 38 -18.10 18.87 8.64
C PRO A 38 -17.76 19.46 7.29
N ASP A 39 -17.69 20.78 7.17
CA ASP A 39 -17.35 21.49 5.94
C ASP A 39 -15.89 21.30 5.49
N TYR A 40 -15.02 20.77 6.36
CA TYR A 40 -13.67 20.34 5.99
C TYR A 40 -13.60 18.97 5.33
N TRP A 41 -14.62 18.14 5.48
CA TRP A 41 -14.60 16.73 5.08
C TRP A 41 -15.71 16.38 4.08
N LYS A 42 -16.91 16.91 4.30
CA LYS A 42 -18.08 16.63 3.47
C LYS A 42 -17.86 17.17 2.06
N ASN A 43 -18.05 16.32 1.06
CA ASN A 43 -17.80 16.62 -0.35
C ASN A 43 -16.36 17.05 -0.64
N GLY A 44 -15.40 16.58 0.17
CA GLY A 44 -13.97 16.73 -0.10
C GLY A 44 -13.58 16.07 -1.42
N THR A 45 -12.63 16.68 -2.11
CA THR A 45 -12.09 16.18 -3.39
C THR A 45 -10.58 16.01 -3.36
N ILE A 46 -9.92 16.48 -2.30
CA ILE A 46 -8.48 16.36 -2.11
C ILE A 46 -8.21 15.12 -1.27
N PRO A 47 -7.44 14.14 -1.77
CA PRO A 47 -7.07 12.95 -0.99
C PRO A 47 -6.38 13.36 0.31
N TRP A 48 -6.78 12.75 1.44
CA TRP A 48 -6.17 12.99 2.74
C TRP A 48 -5.50 11.70 3.24
N VAL A 49 -4.20 11.61 3.00
CA VAL A 49 -3.40 10.40 3.21
C VAL A 49 -3.05 10.25 4.68
N SER A 50 -3.33 9.05 5.20
CA SER A 50 -3.03 8.65 6.57
C SER A 50 -2.24 7.33 6.58
N PRO A 51 -1.68 6.91 7.74
CA PRO A 51 -1.02 5.61 7.85
C PRO A 51 -1.90 4.40 7.43
N LYS A 52 -3.23 4.54 7.39
CA LYS A 52 -4.14 3.47 6.96
C LYS A 52 -4.06 3.21 5.46
N ASP A 53 -3.79 4.26 4.68
CA ASP A 53 -3.71 4.21 3.23
C ASP A 53 -2.36 3.67 2.74
N MET A 54 -1.37 3.56 3.64
CA MET A 54 0.03 3.21 3.34
C MET A 54 0.28 1.71 3.16
N GLY A 55 -0.77 0.91 3.00
CA GLY A 55 -0.67 -0.53 2.73
C GLY A 55 -0.27 -0.89 1.30
N ARG A 56 -0.12 0.12 0.42
CA ARG A 56 0.14 -0.06 -1.01
C ARG A 56 1.29 0.83 -1.51
N PRO A 57 2.00 0.42 -2.57
CA PRO A 57 3.16 1.16 -3.06
C PRO A 57 2.82 2.49 -3.76
N ILE A 58 1.61 2.62 -4.28
CA ILE A 58 1.11 3.80 -4.99
C ILE A 58 -0.24 4.21 -4.36
N ILE A 59 -0.38 5.49 -4.02
CA ILE A 59 -1.59 6.06 -3.40
C ILE A 59 -2.18 7.11 -4.33
N ASP A 60 -3.03 6.65 -5.24
CA ASP A 60 -3.84 7.46 -6.17
C ASP A 60 -5.20 7.90 -5.60
N THR A 61 -5.59 7.33 -4.46
CA THR A 61 -6.87 7.54 -3.76
C THR A 61 -6.71 7.27 -2.27
N THR A 62 -7.67 7.69 -1.44
CA THR A 62 -7.64 7.53 0.02
C THR A 62 -9.03 7.22 0.56
N GLU A 63 -9.08 6.68 1.78
CA GLU A 63 -10.37 6.47 2.48
C GLU A 63 -11.09 7.81 2.71
N ASP A 64 -10.35 8.82 3.18
CA ASP A 64 -10.87 10.14 3.51
C ASP A 64 -10.45 11.19 2.47
N TYR A 65 -11.33 12.16 2.22
CA TYR A 65 -11.06 13.34 1.40
C TYR A 65 -11.38 14.60 2.18
N ILE A 66 -10.61 15.67 1.90
CA ILE A 66 -10.82 16.98 2.49
C ILE A 66 -11.16 18.03 1.43
N THR A 67 -11.78 19.12 1.87
CA THR A 67 -12.15 20.25 1.01
C THR A 67 -10.99 21.25 0.89
N GLU A 68 -11.04 22.13 -0.12
CA GLU A 68 -10.11 23.26 -0.19
C GLU A 68 -10.19 24.19 1.02
N ALA A 69 -11.38 24.32 1.63
CA ALA A 69 -11.57 25.11 2.84
C ALA A 69 -10.75 24.53 4.00
N ALA A 70 -10.62 23.20 4.08
CA ALA A 70 -9.77 22.55 5.06
C ALA A 70 -8.30 22.91 4.87
N VAL A 71 -7.80 22.92 3.64
CA VAL A 71 -6.41 23.31 3.33
C VAL A 71 -6.17 24.78 3.67
N LYS A 72 -7.10 25.67 3.32
CA LYS A 72 -6.96 27.12 3.58
C LYS A 72 -7.13 27.48 5.06
N GLY A 73 -7.94 26.73 5.80
CA GLY A 73 -8.34 27.06 7.16
C GLY A 73 -7.78 26.15 8.25
N SER A 74 -6.78 25.31 7.96
CA SER A 74 -6.15 24.43 8.94
C SER A 74 -4.62 24.37 8.76
N ALA A 75 -3.96 23.57 9.60
CA ALA A 75 -2.52 23.33 9.50
C ALA A 75 -2.15 22.37 8.36
N THR A 76 -3.14 21.72 7.73
CA THR A 76 -2.92 20.82 6.60
C THR A 76 -2.45 21.59 5.38
N ARG A 77 -1.53 21.00 4.61
CA ARG A 77 -1.00 21.59 3.39
C ARG A 77 -1.21 20.63 2.23
N LEU A 78 -1.39 21.20 1.04
CA LEU A 78 -1.36 20.44 -0.19
C LEU A 78 0.09 20.14 -0.55
N VAL A 79 0.39 18.87 -0.75
CA VAL A 79 1.65 18.39 -1.31
C VAL A 79 1.45 18.17 -2.81
N PRO A 80 2.40 18.60 -3.65
CA PRO A 80 2.36 18.35 -5.09
C PRO A 80 2.23 16.86 -5.45
N ALA A 81 1.71 16.63 -6.65
CA ALA A 81 1.72 15.33 -7.30
C ALA A 81 3.15 14.80 -7.47
N ASN A 82 3.26 13.47 -7.62
CA ASN A 82 4.53 12.75 -7.72
C ASN A 82 5.45 12.95 -6.50
N SER A 83 4.86 13.07 -5.32
CA SER A 83 5.57 13.09 -4.04
C SER A 83 5.67 11.69 -3.44
N VAL A 84 6.64 11.47 -2.55
CA VAL A 84 6.80 10.19 -1.84
C VAL A 84 6.47 10.39 -0.36
N ALA A 85 5.47 9.69 0.13
CA ALA A 85 5.07 9.73 1.53
C ALA A 85 5.75 8.64 2.35
N VAL A 86 6.03 8.96 3.62
CA VAL A 86 6.59 8.07 4.63
C VAL A 86 5.87 8.26 5.96
N VAL A 87 5.57 7.16 6.64
CA VAL A 87 5.02 7.19 7.99
C VAL A 87 6.13 7.56 8.99
N VAL A 88 5.89 8.52 9.86
CA VAL A 88 6.83 8.93 10.91
C VAL A 88 6.31 8.71 12.33
N ARG A 89 5.03 8.36 12.50
CA ARG A 89 4.45 7.95 13.78
C ARG A 89 3.30 6.95 13.57
N SER A 90 3.45 5.71 14.02
CA SER A 90 2.40 4.68 14.04
C SER A 90 3.00 3.38 14.59
N SER A 91 2.18 2.52 15.19
CA SER A 91 2.62 1.18 15.64
C SER A 91 3.19 0.31 14.50
N ILE A 92 2.84 0.58 13.25
CA ILE A 92 3.41 -0.12 12.08
C ILE A 92 4.94 0.03 12.00
N LEU A 93 5.50 1.11 12.57
CA LEU A 93 6.94 1.39 12.62
C LEU A 93 7.73 0.40 13.48
N ASP A 94 7.06 -0.44 14.26
CA ASP A 94 7.69 -1.56 14.96
C ASP A 94 8.06 -2.72 14.03
N ARG A 95 7.51 -2.72 12.80
CA ARG A 95 7.70 -3.79 11.83
C ARG A 95 8.38 -3.29 10.56
N ILE A 96 7.83 -2.25 9.96
CA ILE A 96 8.27 -1.75 8.64
C ILE A 96 8.23 -0.22 8.60
N LEU A 97 8.85 0.38 7.59
CA LEU A 97 8.74 1.80 7.27
C LEU A 97 7.83 1.95 6.05
N PRO A 98 6.50 2.15 6.21
CA PRO A 98 5.61 2.27 5.07
C PRO A 98 5.98 3.51 4.25
N THR A 99 6.14 3.29 2.96
CA THR A 99 6.54 4.30 1.98
C THR A 99 5.78 4.07 0.68
N ALA A 100 5.21 5.15 0.13
CA ALA A 100 4.40 5.10 -1.08
C ALA A 100 4.60 6.33 -1.96
N LEU A 101 4.47 6.13 -3.28
CA LEU A 101 4.40 7.20 -4.26
C LEU A 101 2.96 7.75 -4.33
N ILE A 102 2.80 9.06 -4.34
CA ILE A 102 1.51 9.74 -4.48
C ILE A 102 1.51 10.45 -5.84
N PRO A 103 0.85 9.90 -6.88
CA PRO A 103 0.83 10.48 -8.23
C PRO A 103 -0.10 11.69 -8.37
N VAL A 104 -0.89 12.00 -7.34
CA VAL A 104 -1.88 13.10 -7.34
C VAL A 104 -1.56 14.14 -6.27
N PRO A 105 -1.98 15.41 -6.42
CA PRO A 105 -1.89 16.38 -5.33
C PRO A 105 -2.72 15.88 -4.13
N ALA A 106 -2.12 15.86 -2.94
CA ALA A 106 -2.74 15.29 -1.76
C ALA A 106 -2.37 16.05 -0.49
N ALA A 107 -3.16 15.87 0.55
CA ALA A 107 -2.85 16.30 1.89
C ALA A 107 -2.45 15.09 2.75
N LEU A 108 -1.71 15.35 3.84
CA LEU A 108 -1.22 14.32 4.74
C LEU A 108 -1.68 14.63 6.17
N ASN A 109 -1.93 13.60 6.97
CA ASN A 109 -2.13 13.77 8.40
C ASN A 109 -0.79 14.05 9.15
N GLN A 110 -0.84 14.39 10.45
CA GLN A 110 0.36 14.74 11.23
C GLN A 110 1.37 13.59 11.44
N ASP A 111 0.97 12.35 11.16
CA ASP A 111 1.77 11.14 11.38
C ASP A 111 2.69 10.81 10.21
N MET A 112 2.61 11.62 9.16
CA MET A 112 3.25 11.41 7.88
C MET A 112 4.19 12.57 7.55
N LYS A 113 5.14 12.29 6.67
CA LYS A 113 5.88 13.28 5.89
C LYS A 113 5.83 12.89 4.42
N ALA A 114 6.01 13.86 3.54
CA ALA A 114 6.27 13.58 2.14
C ALA A 114 7.45 14.39 1.63
N VAL A 115 8.09 13.88 0.58
CA VAL A 115 9.17 14.56 -0.14
C VAL A 115 8.75 14.76 -1.58
N VAL A 116 8.91 15.98 -2.07
CA VAL A 116 8.88 16.31 -3.49
C VAL A 116 10.31 16.27 -3.99
N ALA A 117 10.61 15.36 -4.92
CA ALA A 117 11.96 15.18 -5.42
C ALA A 117 12.49 16.45 -6.08
N ARG A 118 13.77 16.77 -5.87
CA ARG A 118 14.45 17.82 -6.64
C ARG A 118 14.84 17.31 -8.03
N ASP A 119 15.26 18.23 -8.90
CA ASP A 119 15.81 17.89 -10.21
C ASP A 119 16.98 16.89 -10.10
N GLY A 120 16.98 15.89 -10.98
CA GLY A 120 17.99 14.82 -10.96
C GLY A 120 17.68 13.64 -10.03
N VAL A 121 16.54 13.65 -9.32
CA VAL A 121 16.10 12.53 -8.49
C VAL A 121 14.68 12.10 -8.88
N MET A 122 14.49 10.81 -9.14
CA MET A 122 13.17 10.28 -9.50
C MET A 122 12.34 9.93 -8.26
N PRO A 123 11.07 10.36 -8.18
CA PRO A 123 10.16 9.97 -7.10
C PRO A 123 10.04 8.45 -6.92
N GLY A 124 9.91 7.70 -8.02
CA GLY A 124 9.87 6.23 -7.97
C GLY A 124 11.15 5.63 -7.37
N TYR A 125 12.31 6.21 -7.66
CA TYR A 125 13.58 5.79 -7.08
C TYR A 125 13.62 6.05 -5.57
N ILE A 126 13.17 7.23 -5.13
CA ILE A 126 13.05 7.56 -3.70
C ILE A 126 12.13 6.55 -2.98
N ALA A 127 10.98 6.21 -3.58
CA ALA A 127 10.05 5.25 -2.99
C ALA A 127 10.69 3.87 -2.77
N HIS A 128 11.40 3.36 -3.79
CA HIS A 128 12.09 2.08 -3.71
C HIS A 128 13.26 2.08 -2.72
N VAL A 129 14.11 3.12 -2.74
CA VAL A 129 15.30 3.19 -1.87
C VAL A 129 14.92 3.38 -0.39
N LEU A 130 13.85 4.12 -0.11
CA LEU A 130 13.33 4.26 1.26
C LEU A 130 12.72 2.95 1.75
N ARG A 131 11.99 2.23 0.91
CA ARG A 131 11.40 0.93 1.25
C ARG A 131 12.48 -0.10 1.55
N SER A 132 13.51 -0.19 0.70
CA SER A 132 14.64 -1.12 0.92
C SER A 132 15.51 -0.72 2.12
N SER A 133 15.69 0.58 2.36
CA SER A 133 16.46 1.11 3.50
C SER A 133 15.66 1.14 4.81
N GLY A 134 14.37 0.82 4.78
CA GLY A 134 13.45 0.92 5.91
C GLY A 134 13.98 0.30 7.21
N PRO A 135 14.46 -0.95 7.22
CA PRO A 135 15.04 -1.58 8.42
C PRO A 135 16.24 -0.81 8.99
N ALA A 136 17.09 -0.24 8.12
CA ALA A 136 18.23 0.55 8.55
C ALA A 136 17.82 1.91 9.14
N ILE A 137 16.86 2.59 8.49
CA ILE A 137 16.30 3.85 8.96
C ILE A 137 15.63 3.66 10.34
N LEU A 138 14.80 2.62 10.50
CA LEU A 138 14.13 2.35 11.77
C LEU A 138 15.13 2.06 12.90
N ARG A 139 16.21 1.34 12.62
CA ARG A 139 17.25 1.05 13.60
C ARG A 139 17.93 2.32 14.13
N VAL A 140 18.17 3.31 13.28
CA VAL A 140 18.92 4.53 13.67
C VAL A 140 18.02 5.66 14.12
N ALA A 141 16.84 5.82 13.53
CA ALA A 141 16.01 7.01 13.68
C ALA A 141 14.79 6.80 14.60
N ARG A 142 14.51 5.57 15.07
CA ARG A 142 13.39 5.33 15.99
C ARG A 142 13.63 6.02 17.33
N LYS A 143 12.59 6.71 17.83
CA LYS A 143 12.61 7.33 19.16
C LYS A 143 12.46 6.27 20.25
N THR A 144 13.21 6.43 21.33
CA THR A 144 13.11 5.60 22.54
C THR A 144 12.16 6.24 23.54
N GLY A 145 11.34 5.43 24.23
CA GLY A 145 10.56 5.87 25.40
C GLY A 145 9.21 6.56 25.12
N GLY A 146 8.74 6.57 23.86
CA GLY A 146 7.39 7.05 23.52
C GLY A 146 6.33 5.94 23.60
N SER A 147 5.09 6.30 23.93
CA SER A 147 3.95 5.36 23.95
C SER A 147 3.57 4.83 22.56
N VAL A 148 3.82 5.62 21.51
CA VAL A 148 3.59 5.25 20.12
C VAL A 148 4.91 5.33 19.36
N ALA A 149 5.23 4.26 18.62
CA ALA A 149 6.43 4.20 17.79
C ALA A 149 6.50 5.39 16.82
N SER A 150 7.66 6.05 16.81
CA SER A 150 7.87 7.32 16.11
C SER A 150 9.32 7.44 15.63
N ILE A 151 9.53 8.24 14.59
CA ILE A 151 10.83 8.55 14.01
C ILE A 151 11.28 9.95 14.43
N GLU A 152 12.56 10.06 14.79
CA GLU A 152 13.24 11.32 15.04
C GLU A 152 13.59 11.97 13.70
N SER A 153 12.98 13.12 13.40
CA SER A 153 13.13 13.75 12.07
C SER A 153 14.57 14.18 11.78
N SER A 154 15.33 14.62 12.77
CA SER A 154 16.76 14.94 12.64
C SER A 154 17.57 13.75 12.10
N LYS A 155 17.34 12.55 12.66
CA LYS A 155 18.03 11.32 12.27
C LYS A 155 17.53 10.76 10.94
N LEU A 156 16.23 10.92 10.65
CA LEU A 156 15.70 10.59 9.33
C LEU A 156 16.38 11.45 8.26
N PHE A 157 16.41 12.76 8.44
CA PHE A 157 16.96 13.69 7.46
C PHE A 157 18.49 13.56 7.29
N SER A 158 19.22 13.13 8.31
CA SER A 158 20.66 12.86 8.20
C SER A 158 21.02 11.50 7.62
N PHE A 159 20.05 10.58 7.49
CA PHE A 159 20.28 9.28 6.87
C PHE A 159 20.68 9.46 5.41
N ARG A 160 21.74 8.77 4.97
CA ARG A 160 22.28 8.93 3.61
C ARG A 160 21.85 7.79 2.70
N ILE A 161 21.42 8.11 1.50
CA ILE A 161 21.05 7.16 0.45
C ILE A 161 21.92 7.35 -0.80
N PRO A 162 22.14 6.30 -1.61
CA PRO A 162 22.81 6.43 -2.89
C PRO A 162 21.96 7.27 -3.86
N ILE A 163 22.59 8.15 -4.62
CA ILE A 163 21.96 8.95 -5.67
C ILE A 163 22.78 8.75 -6.96
N PRO A 164 22.48 7.70 -7.75
CA PRO A 164 23.13 7.50 -9.05
C PRO A 164 22.54 8.46 -10.10
N PRO A 165 23.18 8.60 -11.27
CA PRO A 165 22.61 9.27 -12.45
C PRO A 165 21.20 8.81 -12.82
N LEU A 166 20.43 9.69 -13.45
CA LEU A 166 19.02 9.45 -13.78
C LEU A 166 18.80 8.22 -14.66
N GLU A 167 19.75 7.89 -15.52
CA GLU A 167 19.72 6.73 -16.41
C GLU A 167 19.67 5.43 -15.59
N ILE A 168 20.49 5.35 -14.53
CA ILE A 168 20.52 4.21 -13.61
C ILE A 168 19.25 4.19 -12.77
N GLN A 169 18.82 5.36 -12.26
CA GLN A 169 17.57 5.46 -11.50
C GLN A 169 16.37 4.94 -12.33
N ARG A 170 16.26 5.34 -13.60
CA ARG A 170 15.21 4.88 -14.52
C ARG A 170 15.22 3.38 -14.71
N GLU A 171 16.39 2.77 -14.94
CA GLU A 171 16.48 1.33 -15.14
C GLU A 171 16.14 0.56 -13.85
N ILE A 172 16.59 1.04 -12.69
CA ILE A 172 16.22 0.46 -11.39
C ILE A 172 14.70 0.51 -11.20
N VAL A 173 14.09 1.67 -11.38
CA VAL A 173 12.64 1.86 -11.20
C VAL A 173 11.87 0.97 -12.16
N LYS A 174 12.25 0.93 -13.45
CA LYS A 174 11.62 0.08 -14.45
C LYS A 174 11.61 -1.39 -14.04
N VAL A 175 12.76 -1.91 -13.60
CA VAL A 175 12.88 -3.31 -13.17
C VAL A 175 12.02 -3.56 -11.93
N LEU A 176 12.15 -2.73 -10.90
CA LEU A 176 11.43 -2.93 -9.62
C LEU A 176 9.91 -2.74 -9.75
N ASP A 177 9.47 -1.79 -10.57
CA ASP A 177 8.04 -1.58 -10.86
C ASP A 177 7.48 -2.79 -11.63
N SER A 178 8.24 -3.38 -12.56
CA SER A 178 7.79 -4.58 -13.27
C SER A 178 7.60 -5.78 -12.34
N PHE A 179 8.48 -5.96 -11.34
CA PHE A 179 8.30 -6.99 -10.32
C PHE A 179 7.11 -6.70 -9.40
N THR A 180 6.96 -5.44 -8.97
CA THR A 180 5.84 -5.02 -8.11
C THR A 180 4.50 -5.25 -8.82
N GLN A 181 4.42 -4.95 -10.12
CA GLN A 181 3.22 -5.22 -10.92
C GLN A 181 2.94 -6.72 -11.03
N LEU A 182 3.97 -7.52 -11.33
CA LEU A 182 3.83 -8.97 -11.45
C LEU A 182 3.37 -9.62 -10.13
N GLU A 183 3.91 -9.16 -9.00
CA GLU A 183 3.46 -9.61 -7.66
C GLU A 183 1.98 -9.29 -7.44
N ALA A 184 1.55 -8.06 -7.76
CA ALA A 184 0.15 -7.65 -7.60
C ALA A 184 -0.80 -8.46 -8.51
N ASP A 185 -0.42 -8.70 -9.76
CA ASP A 185 -1.21 -9.50 -10.69
C ASP A 185 -1.35 -10.95 -10.19
N LEU A 186 -0.25 -11.54 -9.71
CA LEU A 186 -0.24 -12.91 -9.18
C LEU A 186 -1.06 -13.05 -7.90
N GLU A 187 -0.99 -12.07 -6.99
CA GLU A 187 -1.82 -12.05 -5.78
C GLU A 187 -3.31 -12.04 -6.12
N ALA A 188 -3.71 -11.19 -7.09
CA ALA A 188 -5.10 -11.11 -7.53
C ALA A 188 -5.59 -12.41 -8.19
N GLU A 189 -4.77 -13.03 -9.06
CA GLU A 189 -5.08 -14.31 -9.68
C GLU A 189 -5.23 -15.43 -8.63
N LEU A 190 -4.33 -15.47 -7.65
CA LEU A 190 -4.35 -16.49 -6.60
C LEU A 190 -5.59 -16.35 -5.71
N GLU A 191 -5.97 -15.12 -5.36
CA GLU A 191 -7.17 -14.87 -4.56
C GLU A 191 -8.44 -15.31 -5.31
N ALA A 192 -8.54 -14.98 -6.61
CA ALA A 192 -9.65 -15.40 -7.46
C ALA A 192 -9.76 -16.93 -7.59
N GLU A 193 -8.64 -17.62 -7.80
CA GLU A 193 -8.61 -19.09 -7.85
C GLU A 193 -9.01 -19.71 -6.51
N LEU A 194 -8.54 -19.15 -5.40
CA LEU A 194 -8.84 -19.64 -4.05
C LEU A 194 -10.34 -19.50 -3.73
N GLU A 195 -10.97 -18.40 -4.12
CA GLU A 195 -12.42 -18.24 -4.03
C GLU A 195 -13.17 -19.25 -4.90
N ALA A 196 -12.76 -19.42 -6.15
CA ALA A 196 -13.36 -20.38 -7.07
C ALA A 196 -13.29 -21.81 -6.50
N ARG A 197 -12.14 -22.18 -5.92
CA ARG A 197 -11.95 -23.48 -5.26
C ARG A 197 -12.79 -23.64 -4.01
N ARG A 198 -12.97 -22.59 -3.20
CA ARG A 198 -13.87 -22.62 -2.04
C ARG A 198 -15.32 -22.85 -2.47
N ARG A 199 -15.78 -22.16 -3.52
CA ARG A 199 -17.14 -22.33 -4.08
C ARG A 199 -17.32 -23.75 -4.65
N GLN A 200 -16.34 -24.24 -5.40
CA GLN A 200 -16.33 -25.60 -5.94
C GLN A 200 -16.40 -26.65 -4.82
N TYR A 201 -15.58 -26.49 -3.77
CA TYR A 201 -15.59 -27.37 -2.60
C TYR A 201 -16.95 -27.36 -1.90
N GLN A 202 -17.54 -26.19 -1.66
CA GLN A 202 -18.87 -26.07 -1.05
C GLN A 202 -19.93 -26.80 -1.87
N TYR A 203 -19.96 -26.59 -3.18
CA TYR A 203 -20.89 -27.28 -4.08
C TYR A 203 -20.77 -28.81 -3.98
N TYR A 204 -19.55 -29.35 -4.07
CA TYR A 204 -19.35 -30.80 -3.99
C TYR A 204 -19.63 -31.37 -2.60
N ARG A 205 -19.27 -30.65 -1.53
CA ARG A 205 -19.59 -31.03 -0.15
C ARG A 205 -21.10 -31.14 0.04
N ASP A 206 -21.85 -30.13 -0.39
CA ASP A 206 -23.29 -30.09 -0.22
C ASP A 206 -23.96 -31.17 -1.10
N ALA A 207 -23.50 -31.36 -2.33
CA ALA A 207 -23.97 -32.44 -3.21
C ALA A 207 -23.71 -33.84 -2.63
N LEU A 208 -22.53 -34.09 -2.07
CA LEU A 208 -22.14 -35.38 -1.47
C LEU A 208 -22.81 -35.66 -0.12
N LEU A 209 -23.24 -34.63 0.63
CA LEU A 209 -23.85 -34.80 1.95
C LEU A 209 -25.39 -34.67 1.94
N SER A 210 -25.98 -34.25 0.81
CA SER A 210 -27.44 -34.17 0.60
C SER A 210 -28.17 -35.52 0.38
N PHE A 211 -27.50 -36.67 0.63
CA PHE A 211 -28.08 -38.00 0.37
C PHE A 211 -29.41 -38.27 1.09
N ASP A 212 -29.66 -37.63 2.24
CA ASP A 212 -30.86 -37.86 3.06
C ASP A 212 -32.17 -37.31 2.45
N GLU A 213 -32.13 -36.25 1.62
CA GLU A 213 -33.34 -35.71 0.99
C GLU A 213 -33.81 -36.56 -0.20
N ARG A 214 -32.87 -37.15 -0.96
CA ARG A 214 -33.21 -38.01 -2.12
C ARG A 214 -33.70 -39.39 -1.70
N MET A 215 -33.16 -39.95 -0.61
CA MET A 215 -33.59 -41.27 -0.11
C MET A 215 -34.92 -41.21 0.65
N SER A 216 -35.20 -40.11 1.37
CA SER A 216 -36.49 -39.93 2.06
C SER A 216 -37.66 -39.71 1.10
N GLY A 217 -37.44 -39.07 -0.05
CA GLY A 217 -38.44 -38.94 -1.13
C GLY A 217 -38.75 -40.26 -1.83
N ALA A 218 -37.72 -41.07 -2.11
CA ALA A 218 -37.88 -42.39 -2.74
C ALA A 218 -38.63 -43.39 -1.84
N SER A 219 -38.37 -43.38 -0.53
CA SER A 219 -39.07 -44.24 0.44
C SER A 219 -40.56 -43.87 0.60
N LYS A 220 -40.91 -42.58 0.52
CA LYS A 220 -42.31 -42.10 0.55
C LYS A 220 -43.11 -42.43 -0.72
N GLN A 221 -42.44 -42.51 -1.88
CA GLN A 221 -43.09 -42.93 -3.14
C GLN A 221 -43.30 -44.45 -3.20
N ALA A 222 -42.32 -45.24 -2.74
CA ALA A 222 -42.44 -46.70 -2.67
C ALA A 222 -43.57 -47.16 -1.73
N SER A 223 -43.75 -46.49 -0.60
CA SER A 223 -44.82 -46.79 0.36
C SER A 223 -46.22 -46.42 -0.15
N LYS A 224 -46.38 -45.31 -0.92
CA LYS A 224 -47.66 -44.95 -1.56
C LYS A 224 -48.07 -45.89 -2.70
N GLN A 225 -47.10 -46.46 -3.43
CA GLN A 225 -47.38 -47.39 -4.53
C GLN A 225 -47.80 -48.78 -4.01
N ALA A 226 -47.23 -49.22 -2.90
CA ALA A 226 -47.60 -50.50 -2.26
C ALA A 226 -49.02 -50.49 -1.66
N SER A 227 -49.49 -49.36 -1.12
CA SER A 227 -50.85 -49.24 -0.57
C SER A 227 -51.96 -49.22 -1.63
N LYS A 228 -51.66 -48.93 -2.90
CA LYS A 228 -52.65 -48.93 -4.01
C LYS A 228 -52.89 -50.31 -4.62
N ASN A 229 -51.98 -51.27 -4.41
CA ASN A 229 -52.07 -52.61 -4.99
C ASN A 229 -52.71 -53.65 -4.03
N ASN A 230 -53.13 -53.23 -2.84
CA ASN A 230 -53.62 -54.12 -1.79
C ASN A 230 -55.10 -53.92 -1.45
N ASP A 231 -55.89 -53.36 -2.37
CA ASP A 231 -57.34 -53.21 -2.20
C ASP A 231 -58.04 -54.48 -2.74
N PRO A 232 -58.52 -55.40 -1.87
CA PRO A 232 -59.19 -56.62 -2.31
C PRO A 232 -60.64 -56.29 -2.67
N ARG A 233 -61.05 -56.67 -3.88
CA ARG A 233 -62.47 -56.77 -4.24
C ARG A 233 -63.19 -57.78 -3.36
#